data_AF-A0A949W8J4-F1
#
_entry.id   AF-A0A949W8J4-F1
#
_cell.length_a   1.000
_cell.length_b   1.000
_cell.length_c   1.000
_cell.angle_alpha   90.00
_cell.angle_beta   90.00
_cell.angle_gamma   90.00
#
_symmetry.space_group_name_H-M   'P 1'
#
loop_
_entity.id
_entity.type
_entity.pdbx_description
1 polymer ?
#
loop_
_entity_poly.entity_id
_entity_poly.type
_entity_poly.pdbx_seq_one_letter_code
_entity_poly.pdbx_strand_id
1 'polypeptide(L)'
;MKNKASAIHHDCPVCGFNGLREAPRGRSGGASFEICPACGFQFGVSDDDDGIGYEEWRADWIEQGMTWCSKGIPCPKGWDPRKLLKSVTGRQA
;
A
#
# COMPACT_ATOMS: atom_id res chain seq x y z
N MET A 1 -21.17 2.53 -26.71
CA MET A 1 -20.60 1.52 -25.80
C MET A 1 -19.58 2.20 -24.89
N LYS A 2 -19.71 2.12 -23.55
CA LYS A 2 -18.69 2.66 -22.63
C LYS A 2 -17.70 1.53 -22.30
N ASN A 3 -16.62 1.42 -23.07
CA ASN A 3 -15.48 0.58 -22.71
C ASN A 3 -14.87 1.15 -21.42
N LYS A 4 -15.30 0.65 -20.26
CA LYS A 4 -14.55 0.85 -19.03
C LYS A 4 -13.35 -0.08 -19.11
N ALA A 5 -12.22 0.45 -19.56
CA ALA A 5 -10.94 -0.17 -19.24
C ALA A 5 -10.88 -0.22 -17.71
N SER A 6 -10.98 -1.41 -17.12
CA SER A 6 -10.74 -1.60 -15.70
C SER A 6 -9.31 -1.13 -15.45
N ALA A 7 -9.13 0.00 -14.76
CA ALA A 7 -7.84 0.40 -14.26
C ALA A 7 -7.33 -0.75 -13.38
N ILE A 8 -6.18 -1.31 -13.72
CA ILE A 8 -5.55 -2.33 -12.89
C ILE A 8 -5.11 -1.62 -11.61
N HIS A 9 -5.60 -2.10 -10.48
CA HIS A 9 -5.17 -1.62 -9.17
C HIS A 9 -4.42 -2.74 -8.45
N HIS A 10 -3.43 -2.36 -7.66
CA HIS A 10 -2.58 -3.29 -6.91
C HIS A 10 -2.75 -3.13 -5.41
N ASP A 11 -2.53 -4.23 -4.69
CA ASP A 11 -2.57 -4.26 -3.23
C ASP A 11 -1.24 -3.77 -2.65
N CYS A 12 -1.31 -2.88 -1.67
CA CYS A 12 -0.17 -2.50 -0.85
C CYS A 12 0.17 -3.65 0.13
N PRO A 13 1.39 -4.20 0.09
CA PRO A 13 1.80 -5.29 0.98
C PRO A 13 1.99 -4.84 2.43
N VAL A 14 2.07 -3.54 2.69
CA VAL A 14 2.19 -2.98 4.04
C VAL A 14 0.82 -2.91 4.69
N CYS A 15 -0.16 -2.25 4.08
CA CYS A 15 -1.45 -1.95 4.72
C CYS A 15 -2.69 -2.60 4.10
N GLY A 16 -2.55 -3.25 2.94
CA GLY A 16 -3.66 -3.92 2.24
C GLY A 16 -4.53 -2.98 1.39
N PHE A 17 -4.13 -1.72 1.23
CA PHE A 17 -4.82 -0.79 0.32
C PHE A 17 -4.76 -1.30 -1.13
N ASN A 18 -5.92 -1.55 -1.75
CA ASN A 18 -6.06 -2.16 -3.08
C ASN A 18 -6.23 -1.14 -4.22
N GLY A 19 -5.61 0.03 -4.08
CA GLY A 19 -5.77 1.16 -4.99
C GLY A 19 -4.47 1.71 -5.55
N LEU A 20 -3.35 1.00 -5.39
CA LEU A 20 -2.07 1.40 -5.99
C LEU A 20 -2.20 1.39 -7.52
N ARG A 21 -1.56 2.36 -8.18
CA ARG A 21 -1.58 2.52 -9.64
C ARG A 21 -0.63 1.54 -10.31
N GLU A 22 0.46 1.18 -9.63
CA GLU A 22 1.49 0.27 -10.10
C GLU A 22 1.71 -0.86 -9.10
N ALA A 23 2.22 -1.99 -9.58
CA ALA A 23 2.59 -3.08 -8.71
C ALA A 23 3.76 -2.63 -7.81
N PRO A 24 3.72 -2.87 -6.49
CA PRO A 24 4.82 -2.52 -5.57
C PRO A 24 6.21 -2.95 -6.07
N ARG A 25 6.25 -4.15 -6.65
CA ARG A 25 7.42 -4.75 -7.31
C ARG A 25 7.03 -5.30 -8.67
N GLY A 26 7.85 -5.00 -9.67
CA GLY A 26 7.79 -5.61 -10.99
C GLY A 26 8.29 -7.06 -10.97
N ARG A 27 8.06 -7.79 -12.08
CA ARG A 27 8.44 -9.21 -12.19
C ARG A 27 9.94 -9.49 -11.98
N SER A 28 10.79 -8.53 -12.30
CA SER A 28 12.25 -8.64 -12.11
C SER A 28 12.73 -8.13 -10.75
N GLY A 29 11.82 -7.75 -9.84
CA GLY A 29 12.15 -7.22 -8.51
C GLY A 29 12.31 -5.69 -8.41
N GLY A 30 12.27 -4.96 -9.54
CA GLY A 30 12.33 -3.50 -9.53
C GLY A 30 11.12 -2.87 -8.83
N ALA A 31 11.32 -1.81 -8.05
CA ALA A 31 10.27 -1.07 -7.37
C ALA A 31 9.48 -0.15 -8.32
N SER A 32 8.23 0.16 -7.96
CA SER A 32 7.42 1.15 -8.68
C SER A 32 7.74 2.61 -8.32
N PHE A 33 8.43 2.85 -7.20
CA PHE A 33 8.59 4.21 -6.63
C PHE A 33 7.27 4.91 -6.27
N GLU A 34 6.13 4.20 -6.35
CA GLU A 34 4.85 4.71 -5.90
C GLU A 34 4.83 4.83 -4.37
N ILE A 35 4.25 5.91 -3.88
CA ILE A 35 3.99 6.11 -2.45
C ILE A 35 2.58 5.63 -2.16
N CYS A 36 2.43 4.67 -1.25
CA CYS A 36 1.11 4.22 -0.83
C CYS A 36 0.35 5.37 -0.17
N PRO A 37 -0.81 5.81 -0.70
CA PRO A 37 -1.53 6.95 -0.14
C PRO A 37 -2.16 6.65 1.22
N ALA A 38 -2.36 5.37 1.54
CA ALA A 38 -2.87 4.94 2.83
C ALA A 38 -1.80 4.99 3.92
N CYS A 39 -0.71 4.21 3.80
CA CYS A 39 0.29 4.04 4.85
C CYS A 39 1.58 4.86 4.67
N GLY A 40 1.76 5.53 3.53
CA GLY A 40 2.93 6.38 3.28
C GLY A 40 4.19 5.65 2.85
N PHE A 41 4.18 4.31 2.78
CA PHE A 41 5.34 3.54 2.33
C PHE A 41 5.72 3.86 0.88
N GLN A 42 6.99 4.14 0.60
CA GLN A 42 7.51 4.35 -0.74
C GLN A 42 8.32 3.15 -1.22
N PHE A 43 7.83 2.45 -2.24
CA PHE A 43 8.52 1.26 -2.76
C PHE A 43 9.83 1.64 -3.46
N GLY A 44 10.92 0.95 -3.14
CA GLY A 44 12.26 1.23 -3.66
C GLY A 44 12.99 2.38 -2.96
N VAL A 45 12.35 3.03 -1.98
CA VAL A 45 13.02 4.00 -1.11
C VAL A 45 12.95 3.52 0.33
N SER A 46 11.75 3.33 0.87
CA SER A 46 11.59 2.89 2.26
C SER A 46 12.17 1.49 2.51
N ASP A 47 12.04 0.54 1.57
CA ASP A 47 12.64 -0.80 1.67
C ASP A 47 14.08 -0.86 1.14
N ASP A 48 14.36 -0.36 -0.06
CA ASP A 48 15.68 -0.54 -0.69
C ASP A 48 16.74 0.46 -0.19
N ASP A 49 16.39 1.75 -0.09
CA ASP A 49 17.34 2.81 0.29
C ASP A 49 17.44 2.98 1.81
N ASP A 50 16.30 3.01 2.51
CA ASP A 50 16.22 3.19 3.96
C ASP A 50 16.30 1.86 4.73
N GLY A 51 16.09 0.71 4.06
CA GLY A 51 16.21 -0.61 4.66
C GLY A 51 15.03 -1.04 5.56
N ILE A 52 13.90 -0.33 5.53
CA ILE A 52 12.74 -0.57 6.39
C ILE A 52 11.77 -1.55 5.72
N GLY A 53 11.58 -2.70 6.36
CA GLY A 53 10.70 -3.76 5.86
C GLY A 53 9.20 -3.42 5.93
N TYR A 54 8.40 -4.19 5.20
CA TYR A 54 6.94 -4.01 5.19
C TYR A 54 6.30 -4.27 6.56
N GLU A 55 6.79 -5.27 7.30
CA GLU A 55 6.33 -5.60 8.65
C GLU A 55 6.60 -4.48 9.65
N GLU A 56 7.81 -3.92 9.61
CA GLU A 56 8.27 -2.86 10.51
C GLU A 56 7.45 -1.58 10.28
N TRP A 57 7.37 -1.12 9.03
CA TRP A 57 6.56 0.05 8.70
C TRP A 57 5.08 -0.16 9.02
N ARG A 58 4.56 -1.38 8.82
CA ARG A 58 3.17 -1.72 9.16
C ARG A 58 2.96 -1.61 10.67
N ALA A 59 3.89 -2.08 11.50
CA ALA A 59 3.80 -1.97 12.95
C ALA A 59 3.75 -0.50 13.39
N ASP A 60 4.66 0.33 12.88
CA ASP A 60 4.71 1.76 13.18
C ASP A 60 3.43 2.48 12.75
N TRP A 61 2.94 2.18 11.55
CA TRP A 61 1.69 2.76 11.06
C TRP A 61 0.48 2.31 11.90
N ILE A 62 0.47 1.07 12.40
CA ILE A 62 -0.55 0.58 13.33
C ILE A 62 -0.49 1.33 14.66
N GLU A 63 0.70 1.53 15.22
CA GLU A 63 0.90 2.27 16.47
C GLU A 63 0.45 3.73 16.33
N GLN A 64 0.67 4.34 15.18
CA GLN A 64 0.21 5.69 14.84
C GLN A 64 -1.30 5.78 14.54
N GLY A 65 -2.06 4.70 14.73
CA GLY A 65 -3.52 4.70 14.59
C GLY A 65 -4.03 4.46 13.17
N MET A 66 -3.19 3.98 12.26
CA MET A 66 -3.55 3.63 10.88
C MET A 66 -4.19 4.79 10.10
N THR A 67 -3.68 6.00 10.31
CA THR A 67 -4.22 7.20 9.68
C THR A 67 -3.90 7.23 8.18
N TRP A 68 -4.77 7.88 7.41
CA TRP A 68 -4.56 8.07 5.97
C TRP A 68 -3.42 9.08 5.76
N CYS A 69 -2.35 8.66 5.10
CA CYS A 69 -1.12 9.44 4.97
C CYS A 69 -1.20 10.54 3.89
N SER A 70 -1.89 10.28 2.77
CA SER A 70 -1.86 11.20 1.62
C SER A 70 -2.62 12.49 1.89
N LYS A 71 -1.95 13.62 1.62
CA LYS A 71 -2.53 14.96 1.63
C LYS A 71 -3.13 15.38 0.28
N GLY A 72 -2.69 14.74 -0.81
CA GLY A 72 -3.11 15.04 -2.18
C GLY A 72 -4.17 14.10 -2.74
N ILE A 73 -4.32 12.91 -2.17
CA ILE A 73 -5.34 11.92 -2.55
C ILE A 73 -6.35 11.84 -1.42
N PRO A 74 -7.66 12.08 -1.68
CA PRO A 74 -8.67 12.04 -0.65
C PRO A 74 -8.83 10.61 -0.10
N CYS A 75 -8.97 10.53 1.23
CA CYS A 75 -9.28 9.28 1.90
C CYS A 75 -10.61 8.71 1.37
N PRO A 76 -10.66 7.42 0.95
CA PRO A 76 -11.87 6.80 0.45
C PRO A 76 -13.01 6.84 1.48
N LYS A 77 -14.24 7.00 1.01
CA LYS A 77 -15.42 6.97 1.89
C LYS A 77 -15.54 5.59 2.54
N GLY A 78 -15.65 5.56 3.86
CA GLY A 78 -15.74 4.31 4.62
C GLY A 78 -14.40 3.60 4.81
N TRP A 79 -13.28 4.33 4.74
CA TRP A 79 -11.96 3.83 5.06
C TRP A 79 -11.92 3.11 6.42
N ASP A 80 -11.54 1.84 6.39
CA ASP A 80 -11.41 0.98 7.55
C ASP A 80 -10.15 0.11 7.40
N PRO A 81 -8.99 0.60 7.86
CA PRO A 81 -7.70 -0.06 7.64
C PRO A 81 -7.62 -1.43 8.32
N ARG A 82 -8.38 -1.64 9.41
CA ARG A 82 -8.41 -2.90 10.16
C ARG A 82 -8.95 -4.06 9.33
N LYS A 83 -9.90 -3.79 8.43
CA LYS A 83 -10.43 -4.82 7.51
C LYS A 83 -9.40 -5.22 6.46
N LEU A 84 -8.65 -4.26 5.95
CA LEU A 84 -7.65 -4.48 4.90
C LEU A 84 -6.42 -5.21 5.44
N LEU A 85 -5.98 -4.88 6.65
CA LEU A 85 -4.84 -5.54 7.30
C LEU A 85 -5.03 -7.06 7.45
N LYS A 86 -6.26 -7.55 7.68
CA LYS A 86 -6.53 -9.00 7.73
C LYS A 86 -6.14 -9.73 6.44
N SER A 87 -6.20 -9.05 5.30
CA SER A 87 -5.83 -9.62 4.00
C SER A 87 -4.32 -9.70 3.77
N VAL A 88 -3.55 -8.95 4.55
CA VAL A 88 -2.08 -8.89 4.50
C VAL A 88 -1.49 -9.87 5.49
N THR A 89 -1.98 -9.88 6.74
CA THR A 89 -1.46 -10.74 7.80
C THR A 89 -1.85 -12.22 7.66
N GLY A 90 -2.91 -12.52 6.91
CA GLY A 90 -3.36 -13.90 6.64
C GLY A 90 -2.70 -14.57 5.42
N ARG A 91 -1.82 -13.88 4.68
CA ARG A 91 -1.17 -14.40 3.45
C ARG A 91 0.22 -14.99 3.68
N GLN A 92 0.62 -15.20 4.94
CA GLN A 92 1.86 -15.90 5.29
C GLN A 92 1.55 -17.33 5.75
N ALA A 93 1.62 -18.26 4.80
CA ALA A 93 1.95 -19.68 5.00
C ALA A 93 2.58 -20.20 3.71
#